data_AF-A0A2D0H8R0-F1
#
_entry.id   AF-A0A2D0H8R0-F1
#
_cell.length_a   1.000
_cell.length_b   1.000
_cell.length_c   1.000
_cell.angle_alpha   90.00
_cell.angle_beta   90.00
_cell.angle_gamma   90.00
#
_symmetry.space_group_name_H-M   'P 1'
#
loop_
_entity.id
_entity.type
_entity.pdbx_description
1 polymer ?
#
loop_
_entity_poly.entity_id
_entity_poly.type
_entity_poly.pdbx_seq_one_letter_code
_entity_poly.pdbx_strand_id
1 'polypeptide(L)' 'MNQKQLENSIFEAVSDGIERVWTIEEKQLIQNDSELQNQLGQWLNNSLSDTCWHPANYKTLQDLSAPSKL' A
#
# COMPACT_ATOMS: atom_id res chain seq x y z
N MET A 1 -7.95 11.49 -9.41
CA MET A 1 -6.52 11.13 -9.35
C MET A 1 -6.22 10.21 -10.54
N ASN A 2 -5.12 10.41 -11.26
CA ASN A 2 -4.71 9.46 -12.30
C ASN A 2 -3.95 8.26 -11.69
N GLN A 3 -3.76 7.19 -12.45
CA GLN A 3 -3.15 5.95 -11.94
C GLN A 3 -1.75 6.18 -11.33
N LYS A 4 -0.92 6.99 -11.98
CA LYS A 4 0.43 7.31 -11.48
C LYS A 4 0.40 8.10 -10.17
N GLN A 5 -0.55 9.00 -10.01
CA GLN A 5 -0.77 9.73 -8.76
C GLN A 5 -1.28 8.80 -7.64
N LEU A 6 -2.14 7.83 -7.98
CA LEU A 6 -2.62 6.82 -7.03
C LEU A 6 -1.47 5.96 -6.51
N GLU A 7 -0.65 5.44 -7.41
CA GLU A 7 0.53 4.64 -7.08
C GLU A 7 1.51 5.40 -6.17
N ASN A 8 1.83 6.65 -6.52
CA ASN A 8 2.71 7.48 -5.69
C ASN A 8 2.13 7.69 -4.28
N SER A 9 0.83 7.98 -4.19
CA SER A 9 0.16 8.20 -2.91
C SER A 9 0.13 6.93 -2.05
N ILE A 10 -0.07 5.75 -2.67
CA ILE A 10 0.05 4.46 -1.99
C ILE A 10 1.47 4.26 -1.47
N PHE A 11 2.49 4.46 -2.30
CA PHE A 11 3.88 4.24 -1.89
C PHE A 11 4.29 5.17 -0.76
N GLU A 12 3.94 6.45 -0.83
CA GLU A 12 4.22 7.43 0.20
C GLU A 12 3.51 7.11 1.51
N ALA A 13 2.19 6.88 1.48
CA ALA A 13 1.40 6.61 2.69
C ALA A 13 1.83 5.32 3.40
N VAL A 14 2.16 4.27 2.64
CA VAL A 14 2.70 3.05 3.23
C VAL A 14 4.09 3.29 3.80
N SER A 15 4.99 3.96 3.05
CA SER A 15 6.35 4.20 3.53
C SER A 15 6.37 4.98 4.84
N ASP A 16 5.47 5.95 4.99
CA ASP A 16 5.27 6.73 6.20
C ASP A 16 4.79 5.85 7.37
N GLY A 17 3.84 4.95 7.11
CA GLY A 17 3.29 4.05 8.12
C GLY A 17 4.21 2.98 8.67
N ILE A 18 5.09 2.43 7.83
CA ILE A 18 6.01 1.36 8.20
C ILE A 18 7.45 1.84 8.33
N GLU A 19 7.69 3.15 8.19
CA GLU A 19 9.01 3.80 8.19
C GLU A 19 10.02 3.08 7.25
N ARG A 20 9.54 2.59 6.11
CA ARG A 20 10.34 1.76 5.18
C ARG A 20 10.16 2.19 3.74
N VAL A 21 11.27 2.23 3.02
CA VAL A 21 11.28 2.46 1.58
C VAL A 21 10.95 1.16 0.83
N TRP A 22 10.04 1.27 -0.15
CA TRP A 22 9.74 0.19 -1.08
C TRP A 22 10.92 -0.17 -1.98
N THR A 23 11.15 -1.46 -2.16
CA THR A 23 12.06 -2.01 -3.17
C THR A 23 11.51 -1.85 -4.59
N ILE A 24 12.36 -2.06 -5.60
CA ILE A 24 11.94 -1.97 -7.01
C ILE A 24 10.96 -3.11 -7.33
N GLU A 25 11.23 -4.30 -6.80
CA GLU A 25 10.46 -5.51 -7.02
C GLU A 25 9.05 -5.39 -6.45
N GLU A 26 8.90 -4.84 -5.24
CA GLU A 26 7.59 -4.62 -4.63
C GLU A 26 6.78 -3.58 -5.41
N LYS A 27 7.42 -2.49 -5.88
CA LYS A 27 6.74 -1.50 -6.74
C LYS A 27 6.25 -2.14 -8.03
N GLN A 28 7.06 -3.00 -8.65
CA GLN A 28 6.68 -3.71 -9.87
C GLN A 28 5.53 -4.70 -9.63
N LEU A 29 5.50 -5.41 -8.50
CA LEU A 29 4.39 -6.29 -8.14
C LEU A 29 3.07 -5.51 -8.09
N ILE A 30 3.07 -4.36 -7.41
CA ILE A 30 1.91 -3.47 -7.30
C ILE A 30 1.51 -2.93 -8.68
N GLN A 31 2.47 -2.57 -9.53
CA GLN A 31 2.20 -2.05 -10.87
C GLN A 31 1.61 -3.09 -11.82
N ASN A 32 1.96 -4.35 -11.64
CA ASN A 32 1.53 -5.45 -12.51
C ASN A 32 0.25 -6.15 -12.03
N ASP A 33 -0.19 -5.91 -10.79
CA ASP A 33 -1.38 -6.52 -10.22
C ASP A 33 -2.50 -5.50 -9.99
N SER A 34 -3.47 -5.48 -10.91
CA SER A 34 -4.62 -4.55 -10.87
C SER A 34 -5.54 -4.78 -9.67
N GLU A 35 -5.64 -6.01 -9.15
CA GLU A 35 -6.46 -6.29 -7.98
C GLU A 35 -5.80 -5.71 -6.73
N LEU A 36 -4.49 -5.92 -6.59
CA LEU A 36 -3.69 -5.35 -5.51
C LEU A 36 -3.70 -3.82 -5.54
N GLN A 37 -3.59 -3.19 -6.72
CA GLN A 37 -3.74 -1.74 -6.85
C GLN A 37 -5.10 -1.24 -6.34
N ASN A 38 -6.18 -1.94 -6.69
CA ASN A 38 -7.52 -1.56 -6.26
C ASN A 38 -7.67 -1.69 -4.74
N GLN A 39 -7.19 -2.78 -4.15
CA GLN A 39 -7.21 -2.98 -2.70
C GLN A 39 -6.43 -1.89 -1.95
N LEU A 40 -5.23 -1.55 -2.45
CA LEU A 40 -4.41 -0.48 -1.85
C LEU A 40 -5.00 0.92 -2.10
N GLY A 41 -5.68 1.14 -3.21
CA GLY A 41 -6.40 2.38 -3.47
C GLY A 41 -7.60 2.57 -2.53
N GLN A 42 -8.34 1.49 -2.25
CA GLN A 42 -9.42 1.51 -1.26
C GLN A 42 -8.86 1.74 0.15
N TRP A 43 -7.77 1.06 0.50
CA TRP A 43 -7.03 1.29 1.75
C TRP A 43 -6.61 2.75 1.93
N LEU A 44 -6.03 3.35 0.88
CA LEU A 44 -5.58 4.74 0.90
C LEU A 44 -6.77 5.68 1.10
N ASN A 45 -7.85 5.49 0.34
CA ASN A 45 -9.04 6.31 0.47
C ASN A 45 -9.64 6.24 1.88
N ASN A 46 -9.71 5.04 2.46
CA ASN A 46 -10.18 4.85 3.84
C ASN A 46 -9.25 5.51 4.86
N SER A 47 -7.93 5.41 4.66
CA SER A 47 -6.93 6.01 5.55
C SER A 47 -6.91 7.54 5.50
N LEU A 48 -7.31 8.13 4.36
CA LEU A 48 -7.43 9.58 4.20
C LEU A 48 -8.79 10.12 4.67
N SER A 49 -9.83 9.28 4.74
CA SER A 49 -11.15 9.68 5.20
C SER A 49 -11.37 9.50 6.70
N ASP A 50 -10.69 8.52 7.33
CA ASP A 50 -10.74 8.30 8.78
C ASP A 50 -9.45 8.83 9.43
N THR A 51 -9.60 9.70 10.42
CA THR A 51 -8.48 10.31 11.20
C THR A 51 -7.69 9.31 12.05
N CYS A 52 -7.81 8.01 11.81
CA CYS A 52 -7.17 6.96 12.58
C CYS A 52 -6.84 5.76 11.70
N TRP A 53 -5.56 5.38 11.66
CA TRP A 53 -5.07 4.18 11.01
C TRP A 53 -5.84 2.95 11.51
N HIS A 54 -6.75 2.41 10.69
CA HIS A 54 -7.60 1.29 11.08
C HIS A 54 -6.75 0.01 11.25
N PRO A 55 -6.97 -0.84 12.26
CA PRO A 55 -6.14 -2.04 12.49
C PRO A 55 -6.03 -3.01 11.29
N ALA A 56 -7.05 -3.02 10.41
CA ALA A 56 -7.03 -3.79 9.17
C ALA A 56 -5.95 -3.30 8.19
N ASN A 57 -5.72 -1.98 8.16
CA ASN A 57 -4.74 -1.32 7.31
C ASN A 57 -3.32 -1.71 7.70
N TYR A 58 -3.04 -1.76 9.01
CA TYR A 58 -1.75 -2.22 9.54
C TYR A 58 -1.48 -3.70 9.23
N LYS A 59 -2.51 -4.55 9.32
CA LYS A 59 -2.38 -5.99 9.00
C LYS A 59 -2.02 -6.23 7.54
N THR A 60 -2.67 -5.55 6.59
CA THR A 60 -2.34 -5.66 5.17
C THR A 60 -0.87 -5.29 4.89
N LEU A 61 -0.33 -4.27 5.57
CA LEU A 61 1.08 -3.89 5.43
C LEU A 61 2.05 -4.88 6.06
N GLN A 62 1.70 -5.47 7.20
CA GLN A 62 2.46 -6.58 7.77
C GLN A 62 2.49 -7.79 6.83
N ASP A 63 1.36 -8.14 6.23
CA ASP A 63 1.28 -9.28 5.32
C ASP A 63 2.10 -9.04 4.04
N LEU A 64 2.18 -7.79 3.55
CA LEU A 64 3.04 -7.40 2.41
C LEU A 64 4.54 -7.40 2.75
N SER A 65 4.90 -7.06 3.99
CA SER A 65 6.30 -7.01 4.45
C SER A 65 6.80 -8.35 5.00
N ALA A 66 5.91 -9.31 5.20
CA ALA A 66 6.27 -10.65 5.56
C ALA A 66 7.02 -11.32 4.38
N PRO A 67 8.20 -11.92 4.60
CA PRO A 67 8.84 -12.71 3.56
C PRO A 67 7.87 -13.80 3.11
N SER A 68 7.65 -13.92 1.79
CA SER A 68 6.80 -14.95 1.23
C SER A 68 7.19 -16.30 1.84
N LYS A 69 6.26 -16.92 2.58
CA LYS A 69 6.46 -18.28 3.08
C LYS A 69 6.49 -19.20 1.86
N LEU A 70 7.71 -19.48 1.39
CA LEU A 70 8.02 -20.61 0.53
C LEU A 70 7.65 -21.92 1.23
#